data_AF-A0A9R1TZ39-F1
#
_entry.id   AF-A0A9R1TZ39-F1
#
_cell.length_a   1.000
_cell.length_b   1.000
_cell.length_c   1.000
_cell.angle_alpha   90.00
_cell.angle_beta   90.00
_cell.angle_gamma   90.00
#
_symmetry.space_group_name_H-M   'P 1'
#
loop_
_entity.id
_entity.type
_entity.pdbx_description
1 polymer ?
#
loop_
_entity_poly.entity_id
_entity_poly.type
_entity_poly.pdbx_seq_one_letter_code
_entity_poly.pdbx_strand_id
1 'polypeptide(L)'
;MENDWAVPLSEERLNVMLEMAKIGRRISIFSGSMAYAANTIGIVVQKLYNLEAQHIPNPDPRLVTDLFWIVWLPYNTTNPISYAVSFVLQLYSSVYAALFYFIFDSFIVMIVLHLCGQLGDLQISLQHLHENDIHKSTFQVRLKRIVQKHEKLVRLAEDLENYFNFVLLLQLLGCTLMFCFQGYGIIRLLTQGTLNLFQVAFAITVVFATAVHFFFCCWAGEILVSQSTSVGLAVYNCQWYRLPPSEARSLVLIGLSKFRPLKLTAGKFSVLTFNLFLHVLKTSMSYLSMLLAVQNL
;
A
#
# COMPACT_ATOMS: atom_id res chain seq x y z
N MET A 1 18.78 -1.01 -4.36
CA MET A 1 18.79 -1.14 -2.90
C MET A 1 20.17 -1.49 -2.38
N GLU A 2 20.73 -2.69 -2.61
CA GLU A 2 22.04 -3.08 -2.03
C GLU A 2 23.17 -2.09 -2.35
N ASN A 3 23.33 -1.71 -3.63
CA ASN A 3 24.30 -0.69 -4.05
C ASN A 3 24.08 0.68 -3.39
N ASP A 4 22.85 1.00 -2.95
CA ASP A 4 22.54 2.27 -2.30
C ASP A 4 23.05 2.30 -0.84
N TRP A 5 23.18 1.12 -0.21
CA TRP A 5 23.70 0.95 1.15
C TRP A 5 25.21 0.71 1.20
N ALA A 6 25.81 0.32 0.07
CA ALA A 6 27.25 0.08 -0.04
C ALA A 6 28.10 1.37 -0.10
N VAL A 7 27.47 2.52 -0.37
CA VAL A 7 28.17 3.81 -0.46
C VAL A 7 28.37 4.38 0.96
N PRO A 8 29.59 4.82 1.33
CA PRO A 8 29.80 5.50 2.60
C PRO A 8 29.01 6.81 2.65
N LEU A 9 28.04 6.86 3.57
CA LEU A 9 27.14 7.99 3.82
C LEU A 9 27.58 8.73 5.08
N SER A 10 27.32 10.04 5.14
CA SER A 10 27.43 10.77 6.41
C SER A 10 26.35 10.29 7.39
N GLU A 11 26.56 10.50 8.68
CA GLU A 11 25.64 10.03 9.74
C GLU A 11 24.21 10.54 9.53
N GLU A 12 24.05 11.81 9.15
CA GLU A 12 22.74 12.41 8.87
C GLU A 12 22.02 11.75 7.68
N ARG A 13 22.76 11.51 6.60
CA ARG A 13 22.26 10.87 5.38
C ARG A 13 21.85 9.42 5.63
N LEU A 14 22.67 8.70 6.40
CA LEU A 14 22.39 7.33 6.83
C LEU A 14 21.14 7.28 7.73
N ASN A 15 21.00 8.23 8.66
CA ASN A 15 19.86 8.30 9.57
C ASN A 15 18.53 8.46 8.82
N VAL A 16 18.47 9.31 7.79
CA VAL A 16 17.25 9.46 6.97
C VAL A 16 16.86 8.16 6.26
N MET A 17 17.85 7.47 5.65
CA MET A 17 17.59 6.19 4.99
C MET A 17 17.16 5.11 5.99
N LEU A 18 17.81 5.04 7.15
CA LEU A 18 17.48 4.08 8.21
C LEU A 18 16.09 4.34 8.81
N GLU A 19 15.70 5.59 9.02
CA GLU A 19 14.37 5.91 9.54
C GLU A 19 13.27 5.44 8.58
N MET A 20 13.38 5.73 7.28
CA MET A 20 12.41 5.25 6.29
C MET A 20 12.38 3.72 6.22
N ALA A 21 13.54 3.06 6.27
CA ALA A 21 13.62 1.59 6.29
C ALA A 21 13.00 0.98 7.56
N LYS A 22 13.23 1.58 8.73
CA LYS A 22 12.62 1.15 10.01
C LYS A 22 11.11 1.37 10.00
N ILE A 23 10.62 2.48 9.45
CA ILE A 23 9.18 2.76 9.34
C ILE A 23 8.54 1.72 8.43
N GLY A 24 9.10 1.50 7.23
CA GLY A 24 8.60 0.48 6.32
C GLY A 24 8.58 -0.91 6.97
N ARG A 25 9.68 -1.32 7.63
CA ARG A 25 9.75 -2.61 8.33
C ARG A 25 8.69 -2.73 9.43
N ARG A 26 8.46 -1.67 10.21
CA ARG A 26 7.42 -1.65 11.26
C ARG A 26 6.03 -1.78 10.66
N ILE A 27 5.74 -1.04 9.57
CA ILE A 27 4.47 -1.13 8.85
C ILE A 27 4.25 -2.55 8.33
N SER A 28 5.24 -3.15 7.66
CA SER A 28 5.12 -4.52 7.13
C SER A 28 4.91 -5.54 8.26
N ILE A 29 5.69 -5.50 9.34
CA ILE A 29 5.51 -6.44 10.47
C ILE A 29 4.11 -6.31 11.07
N PHE A 30 3.64 -5.07 11.29
CA PHE A 30 2.33 -4.81 11.87
C PHE A 30 1.18 -5.25 10.95
N SER A 31 1.23 -4.86 9.67
CA SER A 31 0.20 -5.22 8.70
C SER A 31 0.17 -6.72 8.41
N GLY A 32 1.32 -7.40 8.47
CA GLY A 32 1.43 -8.84 8.30
C GLY A 32 0.93 -9.63 9.49
N SER A 33 1.28 -9.22 10.71
CA SER A 33 0.78 -9.86 11.92
C SER A 33 -0.74 -9.70 12.05
N MET A 34 -1.27 -8.52 11.73
CA MET A 34 -2.70 -8.25 11.70
C MET A 34 -3.42 -9.10 10.66
N ALA A 35 -2.87 -9.22 9.43
CA ALA A 35 -3.47 -10.04 8.38
C ALA A 35 -3.49 -11.54 8.75
N TYR A 36 -2.40 -12.04 9.30
CA TYR A 36 -2.31 -13.43 9.75
C TYR A 36 -3.27 -13.72 10.91
N ALA A 37 -3.36 -12.82 11.88
CA ALA A 37 -4.31 -12.94 12.98
C ALA A 37 -5.76 -12.90 12.48
N ALA A 38 -6.10 -11.97 11.58
CA ALA A 38 -7.44 -11.88 10.99
C ALA A 38 -7.81 -13.15 10.20
N ASN A 39 -6.88 -13.71 9.41
CA ASN A 39 -7.12 -14.94 8.66
C ASN A 39 -7.34 -16.15 9.57
N THR A 40 -6.49 -16.33 10.59
CA THR A 40 -6.62 -17.45 11.53
C THR A 40 -7.89 -17.35 12.39
N ILE A 41 -8.23 -16.16 12.88
CA ILE A 41 -9.51 -15.91 13.57
C ILE A 41 -10.69 -16.21 12.64
N GLY A 42 -10.63 -15.76 11.38
CA GLY A 42 -11.66 -16.03 10.38
C GLY A 42 -11.91 -17.51 10.15
N ILE A 43 -10.83 -18.29 10.00
CA ILE A 43 -10.90 -19.75 9.87
C ILE A 43 -11.61 -20.39 11.06
N VAL A 44 -11.24 -19.99 12.28
CA VAL A 44 -11.83 -20.53 13.51
C VAL A 44 -13.30 -20.16 13.62
N VAL A 45 -13.65 -18.88 13.42
CA VAL A 45 -15.03 -18.39 13.50
C VAL A 45 -15.91 -19.07 12.45
N GLN A 46 -15.44 -19.14 11.20
CA GLN A 46 -16.18 -19.79 10.12
C GLN A 46 -16.44 -21.26 10.41
N LYS A 47 -15.44 -21.99 10.93
CA LYS A 47 -15.59 -23.41 11.26
C LYS A 47 -16.54 -23.65 12.44
N LEU A 48 -16.48 -22.82 13.48
CA LEU A 48 -17.26 -23.00 14.70
C LEU A 48 -18.74 -22.69 14.50
N TYR A 49 -19.07 -21.74 13.62
CA TYR A 49 -20.41 -21.19 13.51
C TYR A 49 -21.04 -21.37 12.11
N ASN A 50 -20.31 -21.94 11.15
CA ASN A 50 -20.74 -22.24 9.78
C ASN A 50 -21.48 -21.07 9.11
N LEU A 51 -20.86 -19.87 9.09
CA LEU A 51 -21.57 -18.61 8.82
C LEU A 51 -22.13 -18.56 7.40
N GLU A 52 -21.35 -19.02 6.43
CA GLU A 52 -21.74 -18.96 5.01
C GLU A 52 -22.91 -19.91 4.72
N ALA A 53 -22.95 -21.10 5.33
CA ALA A 53 -24.02 -22.08 5.11
C ALA A 53 -25.38 -21.57 5.60
N GLN A 54 -25.39 -20.75 6.65
CA GLN A 54 -26.61 -20.13 7.18
C GLN A 54 -27.23 -19.10 6.23
N HIS A 55 -26.45 -18.53 5.29
CA HIS A 55 -26.89 -17.47 4.41
C HIS A 55 -27.44 -17.97 3.05
N ILE A 56 -27.25 -19.24 2.71
CA ILE A 56 -27.77 -19.83 1.47
C ILE A 56 -29.08 -20.56 1.76
N PRO A 57 -30.25 -19.96 1.46
CA PRO A 57 -31.51 -20.68 1.57
C PRO A 57 -31.57 -21.76 0.50
N ASN A 58 -31.73 -23.03 0.91
CA ASN A 58 -31.74 -24.21 0.04
C ASN A 58 -30.45 -24.34 -0.81
N PRO A 59 -29.29 -24.64 -0.20
CA PRO A 59 -28.06 -24.82 -0.95
C PRO A 59 -28.22 -25.95 -1.97
N ASP A 60 -27.64 -25.75 -3.17
CA ASP A 60 -27.55 -26.83 -4.16
C ASP A 60 -26.90 -28.04 -3.48
N PRO A 61 -27.49 -29.24 -3.55
CA PRO A 61 -26.94 -30.45 -2.91
C PRO A 61 -25.51 -30.80 -3.38
N ARG A 62 -25.03 -30.19 -4.47
CA ARG A 62 -23.66 -30.32 -4.96
C ARG A 62 -22.64 -29.42 -4.24
N LEU A 63 -23.10 -28.43 -3.47
CA LEU A 63 -22.23 -27.53 -2.72
C LEU A 63 -21.85 -28.16 -1.38
N VAL A 64 -20.56 -28.11 -1.04
CA VAL A 64 -20.10 -28.54 0.29
C VAL A 64 -20.15 -27.34 1.23
N THR A 65 -21.12 -27.36 2.14
CA THR A 65 -21.40 -26.25 3.07
C THR A 65 -20.63 -26.34 4.39
N ASP A 66 -20.05 -27.50 4.72
CA ASP A 66 -19.39 -27.73 6.02
C ASP A 66 -17.87 -27.47 6.00
N LEU A 67 -17.37 -26.97 4.87
CA LEU A 67 -15.98 -26.58 4.65
C LEU A 67 -15.77 -25.09 4.99
N PHE A 68 -14.51 -24.64 5.00
CA PHE A 68 -14.19 -23.25 5.34
C PHE A 68 -14.79 -22.28 4.31
N TRP A 69 -14.57 -22.57 3.02
CA TRP A 69 -15.24 -21.90 1.92
C TRP A 69 -16.28 -22.81 1.29
N ILE A 70 -17.48 -22.28 1.05
CA ILE A 70 -18.48 -22.98 0.25
C ILE A 70 -17.95 -23.16 -1.17
N VAL A 71 -17.80 -24.42 -1.58
CA VAL A 71 -17.21 -24.76 -2.86
C VAL A 71 -17.93 -25.96 -3.48
N TRP A 72 -17.99 -25.96 -4.80
CA TRP A 72 -18.39 -27.12 -5.57
C TRP A 72 -17.17 -28.02 -5.81
N LEU A 73 -17.27 -29.30 -5.44
CA LEU A 73 -16.21 -30.30 -5.67
C LEU A 73 -16.72 -31.40 -6.61
N PRO A 74 -15.90 -31.86 -7.57
CA PRO A 74 -16.29 -32.93 -8.50
C PRO A 74 -16.35 -34.33 -7.83
N TYR A 75 -16.04 -34.42 -6.53
CA TYR A 75 -16.06 -35.64 -5.73
C TYR A 75 -16.85 -35.41 -4.43
N ASN A 76 -17.43 -36.47 -3.89
CA ASN A 76 -18.25 -36.39 -2.70
C ASN A 76 -17.40 -36.36 -1.41
N THR A 77 -17.67 -35.42 -0.51
CA THR A 77 -16.95 -35.24 0.77
C THR A 77 -17.57 -36.02 1.94
N THR A 78 -18.53 -36.92 1.69
CA THR A 78 -19.11 -37.77 2.76
C THR A 78 -18.04 -38.65 3.43
N ASN A 79 -17.00 -39.07 2.70
CA ASN A 79 -15.91 -39.84 3.28
C ASN A 79 -14.99 -38.94 4.13
N PRO A 80 -14.61 -39.36 5.36
CA PRO A 80 -13.83 -38.52 6.27
C PRO A 80 -12.44 -38.18 5.72
N ILE A 81 -11.84 -39.06 4.90
CA ILE A 81 -10.53 -38.83 4.27
C ILE A 81 -10.63 -37.73 3.21
N SER A 82 -11.61 -37.81 2.30
CA SER A 82 -11.82 -36.78 1.26
C SER A 82 -12.18 -35.44 1.87
N TYR A 83 -12.94 -35.44 2.96
CA TYR A 83 -13.23 -34.23 3.73
C TYR A 83 -11.95 -33.63 4.32
N ALA A 84 -11.14 -34.43 5.02
CA ALA A 84 -9.89 -33.98 5.65
C ALA A 84 -8.90 -33.43 4.61
N VAL A 85 -8.75 -34.09 3.46
CA VAL A 85 -7.89 -33.61 2.37
C VAL A 85 -8.39 -32.26 1.84
N SER A 86 -9.68 -32.12 1.57
CA SER A 86 -10.26 -30.88 1.05
C SER A 86 -10.13 -29.73 2.05
N PHE A 87 -10.32 -30.04 3.35
CA PHE A 87 -10.15 -29.08 4.43
C PHE A 87 -8.70 -28.58 4.54
N VAL A 88 -7.72 -29.49 4.55
CA VAL A 88 -6.30 -29.13 4.58
C VAL A 88 -5.91 -28.31 3.35
N LEU A 89 -6.41 -28.66 2.17
CA LEU A 89 -6.14 -27.93 0.94
C LEU A 89 -6.72 -26.50 0.97
N GLN A 90 -7.93 -26.32 1.49
CA GLN A 90 -8.54 -25.00 1.65
C GLN A 90 -7.78 -24.14 2.68
N LEU A 91 -7.38 -24.72 3.80
CA LEU A 91 -6.56 -24.04 4.80
C LEU A 91 -5.22 -23.57 4.21
N TYR A 92 -4.53 -24.48 3.53
CA TYR A 92 -3.29 -24.17 2.84
C TYR A 92 -3.50 -23.03 1.83
N SER A 93 -4.50 -23.15 0.96
CA SER A 93 -4.80 -22.13 -0.05
C SER A 93 -5.14 -20.76 0.55
N SER A 94 -5.92 -20.73 1.63
CA SER A 94 -6.28 -19.50 2.35
C SER A 94 -5.07 -18.79 2.93
N VAL A 95 -4.19 -19.53 3.62
CA VAL A 95 -2.97 -18.96 4.22
C VAL A 95 -2.04 -18.44 3.13
N TYR A 96 -1.85 -19.19 2.03
CA TYR A 96 -1.01 -18.74 0.92
C TYR A 96 -1.57 -17.50 0.23
N ALA A 97 -2.88 -17.46 -0.05
CA ALA A 97 -3.52 -16.28 -0.65
C ALA A 97 -3.34 -15.04 0.23
N ALA A 98 -3.56 -15.17 1.55
CA ALA A 98 -3.37 -14.07 2.50
C ALA A 98 -1.91 -13.59 2.54
N LEU A 99 -0.94 -14.51 2.53
CA LEU A 99 0.48 -14.20 2.52
C LEU A 99 0.88 -13.46 1.24
N PHE A 100 0.50 -13.97 0.05
CA PHE A 100 0.84 -13.34 -1.22
C PHE A 100 0.30 -11.92 -1.32
N TYR A 101 -0.97 -11.72 -0.92
CA TYR A 101 -1.60 -10.40 -0.92
C TYR A 101 -0.83 -9.43 -0.03
N PHE A 102 -0.55 -9.82 1.22
CA PHE A 102 0.16 -8.98 2.19
C PHE A 102 1.62 -8.69 1.77
N ILE A 103 2.33 -9.69 1.24
CA ILE A 103 3.71 -9.52 0.78
C ILE A 103 3.78 -8.50 -0.35
N PHE A 104 2.82 -8.56 -1.28
CA PHE A 104 2.75 -7.65 -2.40
C PHE A 104 2.51 -6.19 -1.95
N ASP A 105 1.52 -5.95 -1.10
CA ASP A 105 1.23 -4.62 -0.56
C ASP A 105 2.41 -4.06 0.23
N SER A 106 3.03 -4.90 1.07
CA SER A 106 4.24 -4.54 1.82
C SER A 106 5.41 -4.19 0.91
N PHE A 107 5.58 -4.93 -0.19
CA PHE A 107 6.65 -4.67 -1.14
C PHE A 107 6.51 -3.28 -1.78
N ILE A 108 5.30 -2.90 -2.20
CA ILE A 108 5.01 -1.57 -2.74
C ILE A 108 5.32 -0.48 -1.71
N VAL A 109 4.81 -0.61 -0.48
CA VAL A 109 5.06 0.38 0.56
C VAL A 109 6.56 0.51 0.85
N MET A 110 7.28 -0.61 0.95
CA MET A 110 8.72 -0.63 1.20
C MET A 110 9.53 0.04 0.09
N ILE A 111 9.23 -0.23 -1.18
CA ILE A 111 9.99 0.36 -2.29
C ILE A 111 9.72 1.86 -2.43
N VAL A 112 8.48 2.29 -2.18
CA VAL A 112 8.12 3.71 -2.14
C VAL A 112 8.82 4.42 -0.99
N LEU A 113 8.84 3.85 0.21
CA LEU A 113 9.56 4.44 1.34
C LEU A 113 11.08 4.46 1.15
N HIS A 114 11.66 3.44 0.48
CA HIS A 114 13.06 3.48 0.08
C HIS A 114 13.33 4.64 -0.87
N LEU A 115 12.49 4.83 -1.88
CA LEU A 115 12.57 5.98 -2.79
C LEU A 115 12.45 7.31 -2.02
N CYS A 116 11.53 7.42 -1.06
CA CYS A 116 11.42 8.59 -0.17
C CYS A 116 12.70 8.83 0.64
N GLY A 117 13.33 7.78 1.18
CA GLY A 117 14.61 7.87 1.87
C GLY A 117 15.74 8.35 0.95
N GLN A 118 15.77 7.89 -0.30
CA GLN A 118 16.74 8.36 -1.30
C GLN A 118 16.52 9.83 -1.70
N LEU A 119 15.26 10.30 -1.73
CA LEU A 119 14.94 11.70 -1.96
C LEU A 119 15.36 12.58 -0.78
N GLY A 120 15.17 12.11 0.46
CA GLY A 120 15.67 12.80 1.65
C GLY A 120 17.21 12.88 1.68
N ASP A 121 17.90 11.82 1.27
CA ASP A 121 19.35 11.83 1.09
C ASP A 121 19.81 12.87 0.04
N LEU A 122 19.06 12.96 -1.05
CA LEU A 122 19.30 13.95 -2.10
C LEU A 122 19.08 15.39 -1.59
N GLN A 123 18.07 15.59 -0.75
CA GLN A 123 17.77 16.87 -0.11
C GLN A 123 18.93 17.35 0.77
N ILE A 124 19.47 16.49 1.64
CA ILE A 124 20.64 16.81 2.47
C ILE A 124 21.85 17.14 1.59
N SER A 125 22.05 16.36 0.52
CA SER A 125 23.14 16.59 -0.44
C SER A 125 23.04 17.96 -1.13
N LEU A 126 21.82 18.44 -1.39
CA LEU A 126 21.56 19.76 -1.95
C LEU A 126 21.81 20.89 -0.95
N GLN A 127 21.48 20.69 0.33
CA GLN A 127 21.71 21.69 1.38
C GLN A 127 23.21 21.92 1.63
N HIS A 128 24.00 20.84 1.67
CA HIS A 128 25.45 20.90 1.83
C HIS A 128 26.22 21.13 0.52
N LEU A 129 25.52 21.51 -0.56
CA LEU A 129 26.16 21.79 -1.85
C LEU A 129 27.19 22.93 -1.76
N HIS A 130 27.00 23.86 -0.82
CA HIS A 130 27.86 25.03 -0.62
C HIS A 130 28.85 24.90 0.57
N GLU A 131 28.68 23.90 1.44
CA GLU A 131 29.58 23.74 2.59
C GLU A 131 30.96 23.24 2.15
N ASN A 132 31.99 23.99 2.54
CA ASN A 132 33.42 23.70 2.42
C ASN A 132 34.00 23.57 0.99
N ASP A 133 33.93 24.59 0.12
CA ASP A 133 34.94 24.65 -0.96
C ASP A 133 35.25 26.03 -1.52
N ILE A 134 36.53 26.38 -1.39
CA ILE A 134 37.26 27.51 -1.96
C ILE A 134 37.59 27.24 -3.45
N HIS A 135 37.10 26.13 -4.03
CA HIS A 135 37.41 25.68 -5.39
C HIS A 135 36.19 25.33 -6.26
N LYS A 136 36.12 26.04 -7.39
CA LYS A 136 35.08 25.94 -8.43
C LYS A 136 34.93 24.55 -9.06
N SER A 137 36.00 23.76 -9.07
CA SER A 137 36.03 22.40 -9.67
C SER A 137 35.19 21.40 -8.88
N THR A 138 35.03 21.59 -7.56
CA THR A 138 34.30 20.64 -6.72
C THR A 138 32.79 20.82 -6.81
N PHE A 139 32.29 22.05 -6.96
CA PHE A 139 30.85 22.33 -7.05
C PHE A 139 30.19 21.63 -8.26
N GLN A 140 30.78 21.78 -9.45
CA GLN A 140 30.22 21.19 -10.68
C GLN A 140 30.19 19.66 -10.61
N VAL A 141 31.20 19.04 -9.98
CA VAL A 141 31.25 17.59 -9.78
C VAL A 141 30.16 17.14 -8.79
N ARG A 142 29.98 17.86 -7.67
CA ARG A 142 28.91 17.57 -6.69
C ARG A 142 27.52 17.74 -7.32
N LEU A 143 27.29 18.85 -8.01
CA LEU A 143 26.02 19.13 -8.69
C LEU A 143 25.71 18.07 -9.76
N LYS A 144 26.69 17.71 -10.58
CA LYS A 144 26.54 16.62 -11.57
C LYS A 144 26.13 15.30 -10.91
N ARG A 145 26.75 14.95 -9.78
CA ARG A 145 26.40 13.73 -9.03
C ARG A 145 24.97 13.77 -8.49
N ILE A 146 24.54 14.90 -7.93
CA ILE A 146 23.18 15.11 -7.43
C ILE A 146 22.17 14.96 -8.57
N VAL A 147 22.41 15.61 -9.71
CA VAL A 147 21.51 15.54 -10.88
C VAL A 147 21.41 14.13 -11.42
N GLN A 148 22.53 13.42 -11.56
CA GLN A 148 22.56 12.03 -12.00
C GLN A 148 21.82 11.11 -11.02
N LYS A 149 21.94 11.36 -9.72
CA LYS A 149 21.19 10.62 -8.70
C LYS A 149 19.69 10.91 -8.82
N HIS A 150 19.29 12.18 -8.89
CA HIS A 150 17.90 12.58 -9.07
C HIS A 150 17.28 11.94 -10.31
N GLU A 151 17.98 11.96 -11.44
CA GLU A 151 17.49 11.34 -12.68
C GLU A 151 17.27 9.83 -12.53
N LYS A 152 18.16 9.12 -11.81
CA LYS A 152 17.94 7.70 -11.50
C LYS A 152 16.70 7.48 -10.61
N LEU A 153 16.47 8.36 -9.63
CA LEU A 153 15.30 8.28 -8.75
C LEU A 153 13.99 8.58 -9.49
N VAL A 154 14.01 9.55 -10.42
CA VAL A 154 12.88 9.85 -11.30
C VAL A 154 12.54 8.63 -12.17
N ARG A 155 13.55 8.02 -12.82
CA ARG A 155 13.34 6.80 -13.62
C ARG A 155 12.79 5.65 -12.78
N LEU A 156 13.32 5.44 -11.57
CA LEU A 156 12.77 4.44 -10.65
C LEU A 156 11.30 4.73 -10.33
N ALA A 157 10.93 5.98 -10.06
CA ALA A 157 9.54 6.35 -9.79
C ALA A 157 8.62 6.13 -11.01
N GLU A 158 9.10 6.42 -12.22
CA GLU A 158 8.39 6.17 -13.47
C GLU A 158 8.21 4.66 -13.73
N ASP A 159 9.23 3.86 -13.45
CA ASP A 159 9.15 2.40 -13.54
C ASP A 159 8.12 1.85 -12.55
N LEU A 160 8.19 2.27 -11.27
CA LEU A 160 7.22 1.90 -10.24
C LEU A 160 5.80 2.28 -10.66
N GLU A 161 5.62 3.49 -11.19
CA GLU A 161 4.33 3.93 -11.69
C GLU A 161 3.86 3.01 -12.81
N ASN A 162 4.67 2.74 -13.83
CA ASN A 162 4.26 1.89 -14.96
C ASN A 162 3.90 0.46 -14.54
N TYR A 163 4.69 -0.17 -13.66
CA TYR A 163 4.44 -1.55 -13.22
C TYR A 163 3.23 -1.66 -12.28
N PHE A 164 3.03 -0.69 -11.39
CA PHE A 164 1.99 -0.76 -10.38
C PHE A 164 0.70 -0.02 -10.76
N ASN A 165 0.69 0.79 -11.82
CA ASN A 165 -0.48 1.61 -12.21
C ASN A 165 -1.77 0.79 -12.30
N PHE A 166 -1.72 -0.33 -13.03
CA PHE A 166 -2.88 -1.20 -13.24
C PHE A 166 -3.23 -1.98 -11.96
N VAL A 167 -2.22 -2.46 -11.23
CA VAL A 167 -2.46 -3.21 -9.99
C VAL A 167 -3.09 -2.32 -8.91
N LEU A 168 -2.64 -1.07 -8.78
CA LEU A 168 -3.23 -0.08 -7.88
C LEU A 168 -4.66 0.30 -8.28
N LEU A 169 -4.98 0.28 -9.58
CA LEU A 169 -6.36 0.45 -10.04
C LEU A 169 -7.25 -0.71 -9.60
N LEU A 170 -6.79 -1.95 -9.79
CA LEU A 170 -7.51 -3.13 -9.33
C LEU A 170 -7.67 -3.14 -7.81
N GLN A 171 -6.63 -2.75 -7.08
CA GLN A 171 -6.68 -2.59 -5.63
C GLN A 171 -7.73 -1.57 -5.20
N LEU A 172 -7.80 -0.42 -5.88
CA LEU A 172 -8.79 0.61 -5.59
C LEU A 172 -10.22 0.09 -5.79
N LEU A 173 -10.50 -0.51 -6.95
CA LEU A 173 -11.82 -1.06 -7.27
C LEU A 173 -12.18 -2.20 -6.30
N GLY A 174 -11.21 -3.07 -6.01
CA GLY A 174 -11.34 -4.18 -5.07
C GLY A 174 -11.68 -3.69 -3.67
N CYS A 175 -10.96 -2.71 -3.14
CA CYS A 175 -11.26 -2.10 -1.84
C CYS A 175 -12.65 -1.46 -1.82
N THR A 176 -13.04 -0.73 -2.87
CA THR A 176 -14.37 -0.10 -2.95
C THR A 176 -15.50 -1.13 -2.88
N LEU A 177 -15.40 -2.19 -3.68
CA LEU A 177 -16.38 -3.27 -3.70
C LEU A 177 -16.40 -4.03 -2.37
N MET A 178 -15.22 -4.33 -1.82
CA MET A 178 -15.11 -5.06 -0.57
C MET A 178 -15.76 -4.28 0.57
N PHE A 179 -15.44 -2.99 0.75
CA PHE A 179 -16.08 -2.18 1.79
C PHE A 179 -17.59 -2.07 1.62
N CYS A 180 -18.07 -1.95 0.37
CA CYS A 180 -19.49 -1.93 0.07
C CYS A 180 -20.20 -3.24 0.47
N PHE A 181 -19.73 -4.39 -0.02
CA PHE A 181 -20.37 -5.68 0.24
C PHE A 181 -20.24 -6.11 1.70
N GLN A 182 -19.08 -5.87 2.31
CA GLN A 182 -18.85 -6.21 3.72
C GLN A 182 -19.68 -5.31 4.64
N GLY A 183 -19.78 -4.02 4.33
CA GLY A 183 -20.67 -3.09 5.05
C GLY A 183 -22.15 -3.52 4.93
N TYR A 184 -22.56 -3.96 3.75
CA TYR A 184 -23.91 -4.49 3.52
C TYR A 184 -24.17 -5.76 4.34
N GLY A 185 -23.24 -6.70 4.34
CA GLY A 185 -23.32 -7.92 5.15
C GLY A 185 -23.47 -7.62 6.65
N ILE A 186 -22.67 -6.68 7.17
CA ILE A 186 -22.77 -6.22 8.57
C ILE A 186 -24.16 -5.66 8.86
N ILE A 187 -24.70 -4.77 8.01
CA ILE A 187 -26.02 -4.17 8.23
C ILE A 187 -27.12 -5.24 8.21
N ARG A 188 -27.07 -6.19 7.26
CA ARG A 188 -28.06 -7.29 7.22
C ARG A 188 -28.03 -8.11 8.50
N LEU A 189 -26.84 -8.50 8.96
CA LEU A 189 -26.67 -9.26 10.21
C LEU A 189 -27.27 -8.52 11.42
N LEU A 190 -27.11 -7.19 11.48
CA LEU A 190 -27.68 -6.38 12.55
C LEU A 190 -29.21 -6.28 12.48
N THR A 191 -29.78 -6.21 11.27
CA THR A 191 -31.24 -6.06 11.07
C THR A 191 -32.05 -7.34 11.27
N GLN A 192 -31.48 -8.52 10.99
CA GLN A 192 -32.19 -9.80 11.04
C GLN A 192 -32.37 -10.38 12.47
N GLY A 193 -31.81 -9.74 13.49
CA GLY A 193 -32.03 -10.11 14.90
C GLY A 193 -31.33 -11.40 15.37
N THR A 194 -30.78 -12.21 14.47
CA THR A 194 -29.91 -13.36 14.76
C THR A 194 -28.47 -12.89 14.98
N LEU A 195 -28.24 -12.16 16.07
CA LEU A 195 -26.94 -11.55 16.37
C LEU A 195 -25.93 -12.60 16.85
N ASN A 196 -25.23 -13.23 15.92
CA ASN A 196 -23.99 -13.93 16.27
C ASN A 196 -22.87 -12.88 16.43
N LEU A 197 -22.59 -12.47 17.67
CA LEU A 197 -21.60 -11.43 17.98
C LEU A 197 -20.23 -11.71 17.35
N PHE A 198 -19.84 -12.98 17.24
CA PHE A 198 -18.58 -13.39 16.62
C PHE A 198 -18.55 -13.14 15.10
N GLN A 199 -19.68 -13.29 14.40
CA GLN A 199 -19.79 -12.97 12.97
C GLN A 199 -19.57 -11.48 12.72
N VAL A 200 -20.27 -10.64 13.48
CA VAL A 200 -20.18 -9.19 13.35
C VAL A 200 -18.78 -8.71 13.73
N ALA A 201 -18.21 -9.22 14.82
CA ALA A 201 -16.85 -8.89 15.23
C ALA A 201 -15.80 -9.29 14.19
N PHE A 202 -15.93 -10.48 13.60
CA PHE A 202 -15.06 -10.92 12.51
C PHE A 202 -15.20 -10.02 11.29
N ALA A 203 -16.43 -9.72 10.87
CA ALA A 203 -16.68 -8.87 9.71
C ALA A 203 -16.09 -7.47 9.87
N ILE A 204 -16.24 -6.85 11.06
CA ILE A 204 -15.62 -5.57 11.41
C ILE A 204 -14.08 -5.65 11.39
N THR A 205 -13.52 -6.74 11.91
CA THR A 205 -12.06 -6.96 11.92
C THR A 205 -11.50 -7.00 10.49
N VAL A 206 -12.20 -7.67 9.56
CA VAL A 206 -11.80 -7.73 8.14
C VAL A 206 -11.86 -6.34 7.51
N VAL A 207 -12.95 -5.58 7.70
CA VAL A 207 -13.06 -4.20 7.19
C VAL A 207 -11.91 -3.34 7.71
N PHE A 208 -11.66 -3.40 9.01
CA PHE A 208 -10.61 -2.62 9.65
C PHE A 208 -9.22 -2.99 9.12
N ALA A 209 -8.92 -4.29 9.03
CA ALA A 209 -7.63 -4.77 8.54
C ALA A 209 -7.35 -4.30 7.10
N THR A 210 -8.33 -4.41 6.21
CA THR A 210 -8.17 -3.94 4.83
C THR A 210 -8.12 -2.42 4.73
N ALA A 211 -8.88 -1.69 5.56
CA ALA A 211 -8.79 -0.24 5.62
C ALA A 211 -7.40 0.24 6.04
N VAL A 212 -6.79 -0.42 7.02
CA VAL A 212 -5.43 -0.14 7.48
C VAL A 212 -4.38 -0.46 6.39
N HIS A 213 -4.51 -1.58 5.68
CA HIS A 213 -3.62 -1.92 4.56
C HIS A 213 -3.69 -0.87 3.45
N PHE A 214 -4.89 -0.55 3.00
CA PHE A 214 -5.09 0.45 1.95
C PHE A 214 -4.66 1.85 2.39
N PHE A 215 -4.87 2.20 3.67
CA PHE A 215 -4.38 3.43 4.27
C PHE A 215 -2.84 3.53 4.19
N PHE A 216 -2.09 2.48 4.56
CA PHE A 216 -0.63 2.53 4.47
C PHE A 216 -0.11 2.67 3.04
N CYS A 217 -0.79 2.06 2.07
CA CYS A 217 -0.48 2.26 0.66
C CYS A 217 -0.67 3.75 0.26
N CYS A 218 -1.82 4.34 0.60
CA CYS A 218 -2.11 5.76 0.36
C CYS A 218 -1.14 6.70 1.09
N TRP A 219 -0.78 6.35 2.33
CA TRP A 219 0.18 7.07 3.15
C TRP A 219 1.58 7.09 2.51
N ALA A 220 2.06 5.95 2.02
CA ALA A 220 3.35 5.89 1.32
C ALA A 220 3.37 6.79 0.07
N GLY A 221 2.28 6.80 -0.70
CA GLY A 221 2.11 7.70 -1.84
C GLY A 221 2.13 9.18 -1.45
N GLU A 222 1.46 9.55 -0.36
CA GLU A 222 1.49 10.91 0.19
C GLU A 222 2.91 11.35 0.58
N ILE A 223 3.65 10.49 1.29
CA ILE A 223 5.04 10.77 1.68
C ILE A 223 5.92 10.94 0.44
N LEU A 224 5.71 10.17 -0.63
CA LEU A 224 6.46 10.33 -1.88
C LEU A 224 6.22 11.70 -2.53
N VAL A 225 4.96 12.13 -2.60
CA VAL A 225 4.60 13.46 -3.15
C VAL A 225 5.23 14.56 -2.29
N SER A 226 5.15 14.44 -0.96
CA SER A 226 5.72 15.40 -0.02
C SER A 226 7.25 15.50 -0.12
N GLN A 227 7.95 14.35 -0.11
CA GLN A 227 9.40 14.29 -0.20
C GLN A 227 9.91 14.80 -1.54
N SER A 228 9.29 14.40 -2.65
CA SER A 228 9.71 14.86 -3.98
C SER A 228 9.49 16.37 -4.18
N THR A 229 8.41 16.93 -3.62
CA THR A 229 8.17 18.39 -3.60
C THR A 229 9.22 19.10 -2.76
N SER A 230 9.59 18.52 -1.62
CA SER A 230 10.61 19.07 -0.71
C SER A 230 12.00 19.13 -1.34
N VAL A 231 12.35 18.19 -2.21
CA VAL A 231 13.60 18.26 -3.01
C VAL A 231 13.60 19.51 -3.91
N GLY A 232 12.49 19.80 -4.59
CA GLY A 232 12.36 21.02 -5.40
C GLY A 232 12.51 22.30 -4.56
N LEU A 233 11.92 22.33 -3.36
CA LEU A 233 12.08 23.42 -2.41
C LEU A 233 13.52 23.56 -1.90
N ALA A 234 14.23 22.44 -1.70
CA ALA A 234 15.63 22.47 -1.29
C ALA A 234 16.55 23.05 -2.36
N VAL A 235 16.26 22.81 -3.65
CA VAL A 235 16.96 23.50 -4.75
C VAL A 235 16.68 25.00 -4.72
N TYR A 236 15.46 25.42 -4.43
CA TYR A 236 15.12 26.85 -4.32
C TYR A 236 15.80 27.52 -3.12
N ASN A 237 15.84 26.84 -1.98
CA ASN A 237 16.41 27.33 -0.72
C ASN A 237 17.93 27.20 -0.64
N CYS A 238 18.57 26.55 -1.61
CA CYS A 238 20.02 26.61 -1.69
C CYS A 238 20.42 28.10 -1.82
N GLN A 239 21.58 28.47 -1.26
CA GLN A 239 22.04 29.85 -1.30
C GLN A 239 22.57 30.22 -2.71
N TRP A 240 21.75 30.03 -3.76
CA TRP A 240 22.10 30.22 -5.16
C TRP A 240 22.58 31.64 -5.46
N TYR A 241 22.11 32.62 -4.69
CA TYR A 241 22.54 34.02 -4.76
C TYR A 241 23.97 34.25 -4.27
N ARG A 242 24.58 33.28 -3.56
CA ARG A 242 26.00 33.29 -3.19
C ARG A 242 26.89 32.56 -4.20
N LEU A 243 26.30 31.88 -5.19
CA LEU A 243 27.05 31.16 -6.21
C LEU A 243 27.53 32.10 -7.32
N PRO A 244 28.65 31.78 -7.99
CA PRO A 244 29.04 32.44 -9.23
C PRO A 244 27.89 32.43 -10.26
N PRO A 245 27.73 33.49 -11.08
CA PRO A 245 26.59 33.61 -12.00
C PRO A 245 26.38 32.41 -12.93
N SER A 246 27.46 31.76 -13.38
CA SER A 246 27.41 30.55 -14.21
C SER A 246 26.81 29.33 -13.49
N GLU A 247 27.11 29.19 -12.21
CA GLU A 247 26.68 28.08 -11.36
C GLU A 247 25.24 28.27 -10.88
N ALA A 248 24.89 29.51 -10.47
CA ALA A 248 23.53 29.89 -10.13
C ALA A 248 22.56 29.63 -11.30
N ARG A 249 22.93 30.04 -12.53
CA ARG A 249 22.13 29.77 -13.74
C ARG A 249 21.94 28.28 -13.97
N SER A 250 23.00 27.48 -13.86
CA SER A 250 22.93 26.03 -14.05
C SER A 250 21.97 25.40 -13.05
N LEU A 251 22.09 25.76 -11.77
CA LEU A 251 21.27 25.22 -10.69
C LEU A 251 19.79 25.59 -10.85
N VAL A 252 19.48 26.84 -11.19
CA VAL A 252 18.10 27.30 -11.42
C VAL A 252 17.48 26.62 -12.64
N LEU A 253 18.21 26.49 -13.76
CA LEU A 253 17.71 25.82 -14.96
C LEU A 253 17.39 24.34 -14.70
N ILE A 254 18.25 23.65 -13.94
CA ILE A 254 18.03 22.26 -13.54
C ILE A 254 16.85 22.18 -12.56
N GLY A 255 16.78 23.10 -11.59
CA GLY A 255 15.66 23.29 -10.65
C GLY A 255 14.31 23.29 -11.35
N LEU A 256 14.15 24.22 -12.30
CA LEU A 256 12.92 24.42 -13.07
C LEU A 256 12.58 23.25 -14.00
N SER A 257 13.60 22.56 -14.53
CA SER A 257 13.39 21.55 -15.58
C SER A 257 13.24 20.12 -15.04
N LYS A 258 13.91 19.76 -13.94
CA LYS A 258 14.11 18.37 -13.53
C LYS A 258 13.44 17.99 -12.21
N PHE A 259 13.10 18.95 -11.34
CA PHE A 259 12.59 18.67 -9.99
C PHE A 259 11.07 18.83 -9.91
N ARG A 260 10.33 17.98 -10.64
CA ARG A 260 8.87 17.90 -10.55
C ARG A 260 8.47 16.89 -9.46
N PRO A 261 7.33 17.09 -8.77
CA PRO A 261 6.82 16.13 -7.80
C PRO A 261 6.60 14.76 -8.44
N LEU A 262 7.12 13.73 -7.77
CA LEU A 262 6.94 12.33 -8.13
C LEU A 262 5.64 11.84 -7.51
N LYS A 263 4.86 11.09 -8.28
CA LYS A 263 3.53 10.63 -7.88
C LYS A 263 3.27 9.23 -8.42
N LEU A 264 2.55 8.44 -7.63
CA LEU A 264 1.99 7.18 -8.07
C LEU A 264 0.48 7.33 -8.29
N THR A 265 -0.07 6.69 -9.32
CA THR A 265 -1.49 6.79 -9.65
C THR A 265 -2.13 5.41 -9.82
N ALA A 266 -3.40 5.33 -9.45
CA ALA A 266 -4.26 4.20 -9.75
C ALA A 266 -4.89 4.42 -11.12
N GLY A 267 -4.43 3.68 -12.14
CA GLY A 267 -5.01 3.71 -13.48
C GLY A 267 -4.91 5.04 -14.22
N LYS A 268 -4.00 5.95 -13.81
CA LYS A 268 -3.94 7.35 -14.27
C LYS A 268 -5.18 8.21 -13.95
N PHE A 269 -6.14 7.67 -13.20
CA PHE A 269 -7.34 8.40 -12.78
C PHE A 269 -7.07 9.25 -11.55
N SER A 270 -6.43 8.65 -10.53
CA SER A 270 -6.26 9.28 -9.22
C SER A 270 -4.88 9.03 -8.64
N VAL A 271 -4.33 10.05 -7.98
CA VAL A 271 -3.04 9.97 -7.30
C VAL A 271 -3.18 9.30 -5.93
N LEU A 272 -2.27 8.38 -5.62
CA LEU A 272 -2.21 7.67 -4.36
C LEU A 272 -1.89 8.65 -3.21
N THR A 273 -2.92 9.07 -2.48
CA THR A 273 -2.90 10.14 -1.45
C THR A 273 -3.95 9.86 -0.38
N PHE A 274 -3.92 10.59 0.73
CA PHE A 274 -5.00 10.51 1.73
C PHE A 274 -6.38 10.90 1.15
N ASN A 275 -6.40 11.82 0.20
CA ASN A 275 -7.63 12.20 -0.50
C ASN A 275 -8.24 11.02 -1.25
N LEU A 276 -7.40 10.18 -1.87
CA LEU A 276 -7.87 8.96 -2.54
C LEU A 276 -8.46 7.96 -1.55
N PHE A 277 -7.81 7.75 -0.41
CA PHE A 277 -8.33 6.90 0.66
C PHE A 277 -9.74 7.32 1.10
N LEU A 278 -9.92 8.61 1.39
CA LEU A 278 -11.22 9.16 1.78
C LEU A 278 -12.26 9.04 0.66
N HIS A 279 -11.85 9.24 -0.60
CA HIS A 279 -12.72 9.08 -1.75
C HIS A 279 -13.21 7.64 -1.90
N VAL A 280 -12.33 6.65 -1.71
CA VAL A 280 -12.71 5.22 -1.72
C VAL A 280 -13.71 4.90 -0.61
N LEU A 281 -13.50 5.38 0.61
CA LEU A 281 -14.46 5.16 1.69
C LEU A 281 -15.82 5.80 1.38
N LYS A 282 -15.85 7.06 0.91
CA LYS A 282 -17.09 7.77 0.56
C LYS A 282 -17.86 7.08 -0.56
N THR A 283 -17.16 6.65 -1.61
CA THR A 283 -17.78 5.94 -2.75
C THR A 283 -18.33 4.59 -2.31
N SER A 284 -17.59 3.84 -1.49
CA SER A 284 -18.07 2.57 -0.92
C SER A 284 -19.34 2.75 -0.10
N MET A 285 -19.38 3.76 0.78
CA MET A 285 -20.57 4.07 1.58
C MET A 285 -21.75 4.54 0.72
N SER A 286 -21.49 5.27 -0.36
CA SER A 286 -22.54 5.70 -1.30
C SER A 286 -23.16 4.50 -2.03
N TYR A 287 -22.33 3.57 -2.51
CA TYR A 287 -22.80 2.32 -3.12
C TYR A 287 -23.54 1.43 -2.12
N LEU A 288 -23.07 1.37 -0.87
CA LEU A 288 -23.77 0.69 0.22
C LEU A 288 -25.17 1.27 0.43
N SER A 289 -25.28 2.60 0.55
CA SER A 289 -26.59 3.26 0.70
C SER A 289 -27.52 2.99 -0.47
N MET A 290 -27.01 3.00 -1.70
CA MET A 290 -27.77 2.63 -2.89
C MET A 290 -28.28 1.18 -2.82
N LEU A 291 -27.41 0.23 -2.46
CA LEU A 291 -27.76 -1.18 -2.35
C LEU A 291 -28.85 -1.42 -1.29
N LEU A 292 -28.76 -0.75 -0.15
CA LEU A 292 -29.79 -0.79 0.89
C LEU A 292 -31.11 -0.18 0.42
N ALA A 293 -31.06 0.94 -0.31
CA ALA A 293 -32.26 1.59 -0.83
C ALA A 293 -33.00 0.72 -1.85
N VAL A 294 -32.27 0.06 -2.75
CA VAL A 294 -32.86 -0.86 -3.76
C VAL A 294 -33.49 -2.09 -3.11
N GLN A 295 -32.96 -2.58 -2.00
CA GLN A 295 -33.55 -3.73 -1.29
C GLN A 295 -34.78 -3.37 -0.45
N ASN A 296 -34.85 -2.14 0.07
CA ASN A 296 -35.99 -1.67 0.87
C ASN A 296 -37.20 -1.25 0.02
N LEU A 297 -37.08 -1.32 -1.31
CA LEU A 297 -38.16 -1.17 -2.31
C LEU A 297 -38.73 -2.55 -2.67
#